data_AF-A0A7V9D979-F1
#
_entry.id   AF-A0A7V9D979-F1
#
_cell.length_a   1.000
_cell.length_b   1.000
_cell.length_c   1.000
_cell.angle_alpha   90.00
_cell.angle_beta   90.00
_cell.angle_gamma   90.00
#
_symmetry.space_group_name_H-M   'P 1'
#
loop_
_entity.id
_entity.type
_entity.pdbx_description
1 polymer ?
#
loop_
_entity_poly.entity_id
_entity_poly.type
_entity_poly.pdbx_seq_one_letter_code
_entity_poly.pdbx_strand_id
1 'polypeptide(L)'
;MGLDMGEDMWRIVLSGGLCLNAVAGFAYRLFRLSKGGPLGDVLGQAVLGVMLLALAVAAATGASFAAWASLLYATAFGVVVMPLWVVAVLIPLRPHRVDLVFTAVYWLALIGIGVAALAL
;
A
#
# COMPACT_ATOMS: atom_id res chain seq x y z
N MET A 1 7.10 25.61 19.78
CA MET A 1 6.62 24.58 18.85
C MET A 1 7.23 23.26 19.28
N GLY A 2 6.63 22.62 20.29
CA GLY A 2 6.93 21.21 20.58
C GLY A 2 5.97 20.41 19.74
N LEU A 3 6.47 19.78 18.68
CA LEU A 3 5.69 18.75 17.99
C LEU A 3 5.49 17.60 19.00
N ASP A 4 4.27 17.10 19.12
CA ASP A 4 4.00 15.94 19.95
C ASP A 4 4.75 14.77 19.32
N MET A 5 5.78 14.27 20.00
CA MET A 5 6.73 13.30 19.47
C MET A 5 6.03 12.01 19.00
N GLY A 6 4.82 11.73 19.54
CA GLY A 6 3.95 10.66 19.07
C GLY A 6 3.30 10.94 17.70
N GLU A 7 2.84 12.17 17.46
CA GLU A 7 2.20 12.54 16.18
C GLU A 7 3.21 12.48 15.03
N ASP A 8 4.43 12.98 15.24
CA ASP A 8 5.51 12.92 14.24
C ASP A 8 5.88 11.47 13.90
N MET A 9 5.94 10.59 14.90
CA MET A 9 6.19 9.16 14.68
C MET A 9 5.11 8.54 13.81
N TRP A 10 3.84 8.81 14.08
CA TRP A 10 2.74 8.25 13.28
C TRP A 10 2.71 8.79 11.85
N ARG A 11 3.06 10.07 11.64
CA ARG A 11 3.24 10.64 10.29
C ARG A 11 4.34 9.92 9.51
N ILE A 12 5.47 9.60 10.16
CA ILE A 12 6.57 8.83 9.55
C ILE A 12 6.11 7.41 9.20
N VAL A 13 5.42 6.71 10.12
CA VAL A 13 4.88 5.37 9.87
C VAL A 13 3.90 5.39 8.71
N LEU A 14 2.99 6.37 8.68
CA LEU A 14 1.98 6.51 7.63
C LEU A 14 2.65 6.74 6.26
N SER A 15 3.56 7.71 6.17
CA SER A 15 4.28 8.04 4.95
C SER A 15 5.13 6.86 4.47
N GLY A 16 5.87 6.21 5.38
CA GLY A 16 6.67 5.02 5.09
C GLY A 16 5.83 3.85 4.59
N GLY A 17 4.68 3.59 5.22
CA GLY A 17 3.74 2.55 4.82
C GLY A 17 3.18 2.78 3.41
N LEU A 18 2.77 4.01 3.10
CA LEU A 18 2.27 4.40 1.77
C LEU A 18 3.35 4.21 0.69
N CYS A 19 4.58 4.66 0.96
CA CYS A 19 5.72 4.45 0.06
C CYS A 19 6.02 2.96 -0.14
N LEU A 20 6.01 2.16 0.93
CA LEU A 20 6.24 0.72 0.85
C LEU A 20 5.18 0.05 -0.02
N ASN A 21 3.90 0.38 0.15
CA ASN A 21 2.82 -0.17 -0.66
C ASN A 21 2.92 0.25 -2.13
N ALA A 22 3.29 1.50 -2.41
CA ALA A 22 3.52 1.97 -3.77
C ALA A 22 4.62 1.16 -4.47
N VAL A 23 5.79 1.06 -3.81
CA VAL A 23 6.98 0.39 -4.35
C VAL A 23 6.77 -1.12 -4.45
N ALA A 24 6.33 -1.78 -3.38
CA ALA A 24 6.11 -3.22 -3.37
C ALA A 24 5.06 -3.63 -4.38
N GLY A 25 3.94 -2.89 -4.45
CA GLY A 25 2.88 -3.12 -5.42
C GLY A 25 3.37 -3.03 -6.86
N PHE A 26 4.16 -2.02 -7.18
CA PHE A 26 4.69 -1.80 -8.54
C PHE A 26 5.77 -2.81 -8.91
N ALA A 27 6.76 -3.01 -8.03
CA ALA A 27 7.85 -3.95 -8.24
C ALA A 27 7.34 -5.39 -8.45
N TYR A 28 6.35 -5.81 -7.65
CA TYR A 28 5.76 -7.12 -7.79
C TYR A 28 5.02 -7.30 -9.13
N ARG A 29 4.29 -6.28 -9.60
CA ARG A 29 3.58 -6.36 -10.89
C ARG A 29 4.52 -6.28 -12.07
N LEU A 30 5.62 -5.53 -11.98
CA LEU A 30 6.71 -5.61 -12.96
C LEU A 30 7.34 -7.01 -13.00
N PHE A 31 7.58 -7.61 -11.84
CA PHE A 31 8.04 -8.99 -11.75
C PHE A 31 7.05 -9.94 -12.43
N ARG A 32 5.75 -9.83 -12.15
CA ARG A 32 4.73 -10.64 -12.83
C ARG A 32 4.69 -10.40 -14.33
N LEU A 33 4.81 -9.15 -14.80
CA LEU A 33 4.87 -8.83 -16.22
C LEU A 33 6.03 -9.57 -16.91
N SER A 34 7.20 -9.62 -16.26
CA SER A 34 8.36 -10.39 -16.76
C SER A 34 8.11 -11.91 -16.83
N LYS A 35 7.06 -12.39 -16.17
CA LYS A 35 6.62 -13.79 -16.13
C LYS A 35 5.32 -14.04 -16.91
N GLY A 36 4.91 -13.10 -17.78
CA GLY A 36 3.70 -13.24 -18.62
C GLY A 36 2.41 -12.71 -17.97
N GLY A 37 2.52 -11.94 -16.88
CA GLY A 37 1.38 -11.23 -16.28
C GLY A 37 0.83 -10.10 -17.16
N PRO A 38 -0.39 -9.62 -16.90
CA PRO A 38 -1.05 -8.63 -17.74
C PRO A 38 -0.44 -7.23 -17.58
N LEU A 39 -0.26 -6.51 -18.70
CA LEU A 39 0.24 -5.13 -18.69
C LEU A 39 -0.69 -4.18 -17.91
N GLY A 40 -2.01 -4.43 -17.95
CA GLY A 40 -3.01 -3.65 -17.23
C GLY A 40 -2.76 -3.56 -15.73
N ASP A 41 -2.23 -4.62 -15.11
CA ASP A 41 -1.89 -4.62 -13.67
C ASP A 41 -0.82 -3.56 -13.38
N VAL A 42 0.23 -3.51 -14.23
CA VAL A 42 1.36 -2.58 -14.06
C VAL A 42 0.87 -1.14 -14.23
N LEU A 43 0.05 -0.87 -15.24
CA LEU A 43 -0.48 0.47 -15.48
C LEU A 43 -1.40 0.93 -14.34
N GLY A 44 -2.35 0.08 -13.92
CA GLY A 44 -3.24 0.40 -12.82
C GLY A 44 -2.47 0.67 -11.52
N GLN A 45 -1.44 -0.13 -11.25
CA GLN A 45 -0.58 0.08 -10.08
C GLN A 45 0.36 1.27 -10.21
N ALA A 46 0.80 1.64 -11.41
CA ALA A 46 1.60 2.84 -11.61
C ALA A 46 0.80 4.09 -11.24
N VAL A 47 -0.45 4.16 -11.71
CA VAL A 47 -1.38 5.25 -11.35
C VAL A 47 -1.62 5.28 -9.85
N LEU A 48 -1.98 4.13 -9.25
CA LEU A 48 -2.15 4.04 -7.81
C LEU A 48 -0.86 4.42 -7.05
N GLY A 49 0.30 3.96 -7.51
CA GLY A 49 1.59 4.24 -6.91
C GLY A 49 1.90 5.74 -6.86
N VAL A 50 1.62 6.47 -7.95
CA VAL A 50 1.75 7.94 -7.97
C VAL A 50 0.81 8.58 -6.95
N MET A 51 -0.44 8.13 -6.86
CA MET A 51 -1.40 8.63 -5.87
C MET A 51 -0.94 8.35 -4.43
N LEU A 52 -0.39 7.16 -4.16
CA LEU A 52 0.13 6.79 -2.84
C LEU A 52 1.36 7.60 -2.46
N LEU A 53 2.27 7.86 -3.41
CA LEU A 53 3.42 8.73 -3.18
C LEU A 53 3.00 10.18 -2.90
N ALA A 54 2.03 10.70 -3.66
CA ALA A 54 1.47 12.02 -3.40
C ALA A 54 0.82 12.09 -2.01
N LEU A 55 0.10 11.04 -1.62
CA LEU A 55 -0.51 10.93 -0.30
C LEU A 55 0.55 10.78 0.81
N ALA A 56 1.66 10.09 0.55
CA ALA A 56 2.77 9.95 1.48
C ALA A 56 3.46 11.31 1.74
N VAL A 57 3.60 12.14 0.71
CA VAL A 57 4.08 13.52 0.84
C VAL A 57 3.09 14.36 1.64
N ALA A 58 1.79 14.25 1.33
CA ALA A 58 0.75 14.97 2.07
C ALA A 58 0.70 14.57 3.56
N ALA A 59 0.89 13.28 3.87
CA ALA A 59 1.00 12.80 5.25
C ALA A 59 2.24 13.36 5.95
N ALA A 60 3.39 13.40 5.26
CA ALA A 60 4.64 13.94 5.81
C ALA A 60 4.57 15.45 6.09
N THR A 61 3.78 16.21 5.32
CA THR A 61 3.56 17.64 5.54
C THR A 61 2.45 17.96 6.54
N GLY A 62 1.80 16.94 7.11
CA GLY A 62 0.73 17.13 8.10
C GLY A 62 -0.60 17.60 7.49
N ALA A 63 -0.86 17.29 6.22
CA ALA A 63 -2.13 17.64 5.60
C ALA A 63 -3.29 16.89 6.26
N SER A 64 -4.30 17.61 6.74
CA SER A 64 -5.41 17.06 7.53
C SER A 64 -6.24 15.99 6.81
N PHE A 65 -6.31 16.05 5.48
CA PHE A 65 -7.03 15.05 4.68
C PHE A 65 -6.25 13.73 4.52
N ALA A 66 -4.94 13.72 4.79
CA ALA A 66 -4.08 12.59 4.47
C ALA A 66 -4.40 11.35 5.31
N ALA A 67 -4.76 11.53 6.59
CA ALA A 67 -5.16 10.44 7.48
C ALA A 67 -6.42 9.72 6.95
N TRP A 68 -7.51 10.45 6.71
CA TRP A 68 -8.76 9.87 6.21
C TRP A 68 -8.62 9.25 4.81
N ALA A 69 -7.90 9.89 3.90
CA ALA A 69 -7.64 9.32 2.57
C ALA A 69 -6.80 8.03 2.66
N SER A 70 -5.83 7.97 3.58
CA SER A 70 -5.02 6.78 3.81
C SER A 70 -5.82 5.66 4.46
N LEU A 71 -6.74 5.98 5.37
CA LEU A 71 -7.66 5.01 5.97
C LEU A 71 -8.62 4.43 4.93
N LEU A 72 -9.17 5.27 4.05
CA LEU A 72 -10.00 4.82 2.93
C LEU A 72 -9.21 3.88 2.01
N TYR A 73 -7.96 4.24 1.69
CA TYR A 73 -7.07 3.37 0.93
C TYR A 73 -6.83 2.03 1.65
N ALA A 74 -6.43 2.06 2.92
CA ALA A 74 -6.12 0.88 3.71
C ALA A 74 -7.30 -0.09 3.81
N THR A 75 -8.50 0.45 4.04
CA THR A 75 -9.73 -0.34 4.15
C THR A 75 -10.19 -0.90 2.80
N ALA A 76 -10.27 -0.06 1.76
CA ALA A 76 -10.67 -0.50 0.43
C ALA A 76 -9.72 -1.58 -0.11
N PHE A 77 -8.41 -1.39 0.04
CA PHE A 77 -7.42 -2.35 -0.46
C PHE A 77 -7.28 -3.57 0.44
N GLY A 78 -7.32 -3.41 1.77
CA GLY A 78 -7.18 -4.52 2.71
C GLY A 78 -8.37 -5.47 2.69
N VAL A 79 -9.58 -4.93 2.61
CA VAL A 79 -10.82 -5.72 2.72
C VAL A 79 -11.36 -6.17 1.38
N VAL A 80 -11.20 -5.37 0.31
CA VAL A 80 -11.81 -5.68 -0.99
C VAL A 80 -10.77 -6.09 -2.02
N VAL A 81 -9.83 -5.20 -2.34
CA VAL A 81 -8.95 -5.42 -3.51
C VAL A 81 -7.99 -6.59 -3.28
N MET A 82 -7.33 -6.67 -2.13
CA MET A 82 -6.35 -7.72 -1.86
C MET A 82 -6.97 -9.12 -1.72
N PRO A 83 -8.11 -9.33 -1.04
CA PRO A 83 -8.79 -10.62 -1.05
C PRO A 83 -9.19 -11.07 -2.46
N LEU A 84 -9.74 -10.17 -3.28
CA LEU A 84 -10.05 -10.48 -4.68
C LEU A 84 -8.80 -10.83 -5.47
N TRP A 85 -7.70 -10.10 -5.25
CA TRP A 85 -6.42 -10.36 -5.90
C TRP A 85 -5.83 -11.72 -5.49
N VAL A 86 -5.88 -12.09 -4.21
CA VAL A 86 -5.45 -13.39 -3.70
C VAL A 86 -6.26 -14.51 -4.36
N VAL A 87 -7.59 -14.36 -4.45
CA VAL A 87 -8.45 -15.35 -5.12
C VAL A 87 -8.10 -15.45 -6.61
N ALA A 88 -7.85 -14.34 -7.28
CA ALA A 88 -7.54 -14.32 -8.71
C ALA A 88 -6.15 -14.86 -9.05
N VAL A 89 -5.17 -14.69 -8.16
CA VAL A 89 -3.76 -15.00 -8.47
C VAL A 89 -3.23 -16.23 -7.73
N LEU A 90 -3.56 -16.43 -6.45
CA LEU A 90 -2.99 -17.51 -5.64
C LEU A 90 -3.79 -18.81 -5.70
N ILE A 91 -5.07 -18.78 -6.03
CA ILE A 91 -5.94 -19.98 -6.07
C ILE A 91 -5.81 -20.76 -7.38
N PRO A 92 -5.79 -20.14 -8.58
CA PRO A 92 -5.78 -20.88 -9.84
C PRO A 92 -4.43 -21.53 -10.19
N LEU A 93 -3.34 -21.06 -9.58
CA LEU A 93 -1.96 -21.47 -9.86
C LEU A 93 -1.27 -21.85 -8.55
N ARG A 94 -0.33 -22.82 -8.57
CA ARG A 94 0.54 -23.05 -7.40
C ARG A 94 1.32 -21.76 -7.11
N PRO A 95 1.09 -21.09 -5.96
CA PRO A 95 1.68 -19.80 -5.68
C PRO A 95 3.19 -19.93 -5.54
N HIS A 96 3.94 -19.03 -6.17
CA HIS A 96 5.39 -18.95 -5.98
C HIS A 96 5.65 -18.29 -4.63
N ARG A 97 6.82 -18.56 -4.03
CA ARG A 97 7.21 -17.95 -2.74
C ARG A 97 7.14 -16.42 -2.77
N VAL A 98 7.45 -15.82 -3.92
CA VAL A 98 7.39 -14.37 -4.13
C VAL A 98 5.97 -13.83 -3.96
N ASP A 99 4.95 -14.57 -4.40
CA ASP A 99 3.56 -14.14 -4.30
C ASP A 99 3.08 -14.11 -2.84
N LEU A 100 3.51 -15.09 -2.04
CA LEU A 100 3.23 -15.14 -0.60
C LEU A 100 3.93 -14.01 0.16
N VAL A 101 5.21 -13.78 -0.12
CA VAL A 101 5.99 -12.69 0.50
C VAL A 101 5.37 -11.34 0.15
N PHE A 102 5.05 -11.11 -1.12
CA PHE A 102 4.39 -9.89 -1.57
C PHE A 102 3.06 -9.69 -0.82
N THR A 103 2.20 -10.72 -0.78
CA THR A 103 0.89 -10.63 -0.13
C THR A 103 1.03 -10.26 1.34
N ALA A 104 1.93 -10.94 2.07
CA ALA A 104 2.17 -10.67 3.47
C ALA A 104 2.70 -9.25 3.71
N VAL A 105 3.71 -8.82 2.95
CA VAL A 105 4.31 -7.48 3.08
C VAL A 105 3.27 -6.39 2.77
N TYR A 106 2.49 -6.56 1.70
CA TYR A 106 1.48 -5.59 1.29
C TYR A 106 0.37 -5.47 2.35
N TRP A 107 -0.09 -6.58 2.90
CA TRP A 107 -1.09 -6.57 3.98
C TRP A 107 -0.58 -5.96 5.28
N LEU A 108 0.64 -6.30 5.70
CA LEU A 108 1.24 -5.70 6.88
C LEU A 108 1.40 -4.17 6.71
N ALA A 109 1.78 -3.73 5.52
CA ALA A 109 1.81 -2.30 5.20
C ALA A 109 0.42 -1.65 5.27
N LEU A 110 -0.62 -2.30 4.73
CA LEU A 110 -2.00 -1.79 4.83
C LEU A 110 -2.48 -1.69 6.28
N ILE A 111 -2.19 -2.68 7.12
CA ILE A 111 -2.52 -2.64 8.55
C ILE A 111 -1.79 -1.49 9.22
N GLY A 112 -0.48 -1.33 8.95
CA GLY A 112 0.33 -0.24 9.49
C GLY A 112 -0.21 1.13 9.07
N ILE A 113 -0.60 1.31 7.81
CA ILE A 113 -1.23 2.53 7.30
C ILE A 113 -2.55 2.79 8.02
N GLY A 114 -3.41 1.77 8.15
CA GLY A 114 -4.70 1.91 8.83
C GLY A 114 -4.55 2.31 10.29
N VAL A 115 -3.63 1.69 11.03
CA VAL A 115 -3.35 2.02 12.43
C VAL A 115 -2.77 3.43 12.55
N ALA A 116 -1.78 3.78 11.72
CA ALA A 116 -1.18 5.11 11.74
C ALA A 116 -2.19 6.20 11.37
N ALA A 117 -3.09 5.93 10.43
CA ALA A 117 -4.14 6.86 10.04
C ALA A 117 -5.21 7.05 11.13
N LEU A 118 -5.44 6.06 11.99
CA LEU A 118 -6.36 6.18 13.14
C LEU A 118 -5.72 6.86 14.35
N ALA A 119 -4.39 6.85 14.42
CA ALA A 119 -3.62 7.47 15.49
C ALA A 119 -3.30 8.96 15.23
N LEU A 120 -3.56 9.45 14.02
CA LEU A 120 -3.43 10.84 13.57
C LEU A 120 -4.82 11.49 13.45
#